data_AF-A0A962JKP1-F1
#
_entry.id   AF-A0A962JKP1-F1
#
_cell.length_a   1.000
_cell.length_b   1.000
_cell.length_c   1.000
_cell.angle_alpha   90.00
_cell.angle_beta   90.00
_cell.angle_gamma   90.00
#
_symmetry.space_group_name_H-M   'P 1'
#
loop_
_entity.id
_entity.type
_entity.pdbx_description
1 polymer ?
#
loop_
_entity_poly.entity_id
_entity_poly.type
_entity_poly.pdbx_seq_one_letter_code
_entity_poly.pdbx_strand_id
1 'polypeptide(L)' 'RAHPLVLAEPVPLVAVSALADSSVNFVVRPWAKTADYWTVFYEINEQVKLRFDQEGIEIPFPQMDIHIQKVS' A
#
# COMPACT_ATOMS: atom_id res chain seq x y z
N ARG A 1 -1.34 -12.18 8.60
CA ARG A 1 -1.57 -12.33 10.07
C ARG A 1 -1.86 -10.93 10.62
N ALA A 2 -2.66 -10.82 11.69
CA ALA A 2 -2.87 -9.53 12.34
C ALA A 2 -1.59 -9.09 13.09
N HIS A 3 -1.28 -7.80 13.04
CA HIS A 3 -0.15 -7.21 13.75
C HIS A 3 -0.47 -7.14 15.26
N PRO A 4 0.44 -7.55 16.16
CA PRO A 4 0.13 -7.72 17.59
C PRO A 4 -0.31 -6.43 18.31
N LEU A 5 0.15 -5.27 17.82
CA LEU A 5 -0.20 -3.96 18.38
C LEU A 5 -1.45 -3.32 17.73
N VAL A 6 -2.09 -3.99 16.78
CA VAL A 6 -3.35 -3.51 16.18
C VAL A 6 -4.52 -3.95 17.04
N LEU A 7 -5.38 -3.01 17.40
CA LEU A 7 -6.59 -3.24 18.18
C LEU A 7 -7.61 -4.01 17.34
N ALA A 8 -8.30 -4.97 17.98
CA ALA A 8 -9.39 -5.71 17.35
C ALA A 8 -10.67 -4.86 17.25
N GLU A 9 -10.87 -3.96 18.21
CA GLU A 9 -11.96 -2.99 18.23
C GLU A 9 -11.40 -1.57 18.39
N PRO A 10 -11.72 -0.63 17.47
CA PRO A 10 -12.56 -0.83 16.29
C PRO A 10 -11.90 -1.74 15.25
N VAL A 11 -12.71 -2.46 14.47
CA VAL A 11 -12.20 -3.37 13.42
C VAL A 11 -11.44 -2.57 12.37
N PRO A 12 -10.20 -2.99 11.99
CA PRO A 12 -9.44 -2.35 10.92
C PRO A 12 -10.19 -2.35 9.59
N LEU A 13 -10.15 -1.22 8.87
CA LEU A 13 -10.70 -1.12 7.52
C LEU A 13 -9.59 -1.37 6.50
N VAL A 14 -9.83 -2.29 5.55
CA VAL A 14 -9.01 -2.49 4.36
C VAL A 14 -9.94 -2.51 3.15
N ALA A 15 -9.80 -1.55 2.24
CA ALA A 15 -10.65 -1.43 1.06
C ALA A 15 -9.91 -0.77 -0.11
N VAL A 16 -10.40 -0.96 -1.33
CA VAL A 16 -9.99 -0.15 -2.49
C VAL A 16 -10.69 1.20 -2.37
N SER A 17 -9.91 2.29 -2.33
CA SER A 17 -10.43 3.66 -2.26
C SER A 17 -10.65 4.26 -3.64
N ALA A 18 -9.81 3.92 -4.62
CA ALA A 18 -9.92 4.42 -5.99
C ALA A 18 -9.15 3.53 -6.99
N LEU A 19 -9.54 3.64 -8.25
CA LEU A 19 -8.75 3.21 -9.40
C LEU A 19 -8.24 4.49 -10.08
N ALA A 20 -6.92 4.67 -10.12
CA ALA A 20 -6.27 5.81 -10.76
C ALA A 20 -5.66 5.42 -12.11
N ASP A 21 -5.13 6.39 -12.84
CA ASP A 21 -4.63 6.23 -14.21
C ASP A 21 -3.54 5.14 -14.36
N SER A 22 -2.79 4.86 -13.29
CA SER A 22 -1.76 3.82 -13.26
C SER A 22 -1.67 3.07 -11.93
N SER A 23 -2.69 3.12 -11.08
CA SER A 23 -2.65 2.45 -9.76
C SER A 23 -4.02 2.04 -9.21
N VAL A 24 -4.02 0.99 -8.39
CA VAL A 24 -5.13 0.69 -7.48
C VAL A 24 -4.79 1.25 -6.11
N ASN A 25 -5.57 2.23 -5.66
CA ASN A 25 -5.33 2.86 -4.37
C ASN A 25 -6.09 2.09 -3.28
N PHE A 26 -5.34 1.58 -2.30
CA PHE A 26 -5.91 0.95 -1.12
C PHE A 26 -5.96 1.94 0.04
N VAL A 27 -7.04 1.88 0.83
CA VAL A 27 -7.13 2.50 2.14
C VAL A 27 -7.01 1.42 3.21
N VAL A 28 -6.04 1.59 4.11
CA VAL A 28 -5.77 0.69 5.22
C VAL A 28 -5.79 1.51 6.51
N ARG A 29 -6.76 1.24 7.41
CA ARG A 29 -6.97 1.98 8.66
C ARG A 29 -7.02 1.04 9.88
N PRO A 30 -5.86 0.53 10.33
CA PRO A 30 -5.75 -0.17 11.59
C PRO A 30 -5.78 0.81 12.76
N TRP A 31 -6.31 0.37 13.89
CA TRP A 31 -6.31 1.13 15.13
C TRP A 31 -5.16 0.66 16.03
N ALA A 32 -4.45 1.61 16.64
CA ALA A 32 -3.36 1.36 17.58
C ALA A 32 -3.43 2.35 18.74
N LYS A 33 -2.77 2.03 19.85
CA LYS A 33 -2.58 3.01 20.93
C LYS A 33 -1.68 4.13 20.42
N THR A 34 -1.87 5.35 20.93
CA THR A 34 -1.07 6.52 20.54
C THR A 34 0.44 6.29 20.72
N ALA A 35 0.84 5.57 21.77
CA ALA A 35 2.24 5.23 22.03
C ALA A 35 2.86 4.29 20.98
N ASP A 36 2.04 3.46 20.34
CA ASP A 36 2.48 2.43 19.38
C ASP A 36 2.30 2.86 17.92
N TYR A 37 1.76 4.07 17.68
CA TYR A 37 1.33 4.52 16.36
C TYR A 37 2.43 4.41 15.30
N TRP A 38 3.62 4.93 15.60
CA TRP A 38 4.73 4.93 14.64
C TRP A 38 5.29 3.54 14.39
N THR A 39 5.38 2.71 15.43
CA THR A 39 5.78 1.30 15.30
C THR A 39 4.84 0.56 14.36
N VAL A 40 3.53 0.63 14.63
CA VAL A 40 2.50 0.00 13.79
C VAL A 40 2.54 0.55 12.37
N PHE A 41 2.70 1.87 12.20
CA PHE A 41 2.77 2.49 10.89
C PHE A 41 3.92 1.94 10.05
N TYR A 42 5.15 1.93 10.58
CA TYR A 42 6.32 1.49 9.81
C TYR A 42 6.32 -0.01 9.56
N GLU A 43 6.00 -0.82 10.58
CA GLU A 43 5.99 -2.29 10.45
C GLU A 43 4.92 -2.77 9.45
N ILE A 44 3.72 -2.17 9.46
CA ILE A 44 2.69 -2.53 8.48
C ILE A 44 3.12 -2.15 7.06
N ASN A 45 3.69 -0.97 6.85
CA ASN A 45 4.16 -0.56 5.52
C ASN A 45 5.27 -1.49 5.00
N GLU A 46 6.24 -1.85 5.84
CA GLU A 46 7.29 -2.80 5.49
C GLU A 46 6.72 -4.19 5.15
N GLN A 47 5.83 -4.72 5.99
CA GLN A 47 5.19 -6.01 5.75
C GLN A 47 4.38 -6.03 4.46
N VAL A 48 3.67 -4.94 4.14
CA VAL A 48 2.94 -4.80 2.88
C VAL A 48 3.91 -4.83 1.70
N LYS A 49 5.00 -4.06 1.74
CA LYS A 49 5.99 -4.05 0.65
C LYS A 49 6.63 -5.41 0.43
N LEU A 50 7.14 -6.02 1.51
CA LEU A 50 7.77 -7.34 1.44
C LEU A 50 6.80 -8.40 0.92
N ARG A 51 5.52 -8.33 1.31
CA ARG A 51 4.52 -9.27 0.82
C ARG A 51 4.19 -9.03 -0.66
N PHE A 52 4.05 -7.78 -1.09
CA PHE A 52 3.82 -7.46 -2.49
C PHE A 52 4.97 -7.97 -3.36
N ASP A 53 6.22 -7.80 -2.92
CA ASP A 53 7.38 -8.32 -3.63
C ASP A 53 7.37 -9.85 -3.74
N GLN A 54 7.01 -10.54 -2.65
CA GLN A 54 6.90 -12.01 -2.64
C GLN A 54 5.80 -12.53 -3.59
N GLU A 55 4.72 -11.78 -3.74
CA GLU A 55 3.59 -12.13 -4.64
C GLU A 55 3.80 -11.59 -6.06
N GLY A 56 4.93 -10.94 -6.35
CA GLY A 56 5.24 -10.37 -7.68
C GLY A 56 4.39 -9.14 -8.03
N ILE A 57 3.82 -8.45 -7.03
CA ILE A 57 3.08 -7.21 -7.19
C ILE A 57 4.09 -6.06 -7.23
N GLU A 58 4.34 -5.50 -8.41
CA GLU A 58 5.19 -4.33 -8.58
C GLU A 58 4.40 -3.05 -8.29
N ILE A 59 4.98 -2.15 -7.49
CA ILE A 59 4.37 -0.85 -7.23
C ILE A 59 4.67 0.05 -8.44
N PRO A 60 3.63 0.56 -9.12
CA PRO A 60 3.81 1.32 -10.35
C PRO A 60 4.57 2.63 -10.06
N PHE A 61 5.63 2.87 -10.82
CA PHE A 61 6.24 4.19 -10.94
C PHE A 61 5.59 4.95 -12.11
N PRO A 62 5.63 6.30 -12.13
CA PRO A 62 5.13 7.06 -13.27
C PRO A 62 5.76 6.57 -14.58
N GLN A 63 4.98 5.94 -15.45
CA GLN A 63 5.42 5.52 -16.76
C GLN A 63 5.24 6.68 -17.74
N MET A 64 6.27 6.95 -18.56
CA MET A 64 6.21 7.91 -19.65
C MET A 64 6.43 7.17 -20.96
N ASP A 65 5.36 6.98 -21.73
CA ASP A 65 5.45 6.36 -23.05
C ASP A 65 5.94 7.37 -24.09
N ILE A 66 7.13 7.16 -24.64
CA ILE A 66 7.68 7.98 -25.72
C ILE A 66 7.40 7.29 -27.06
N HIS A 67 6.48 7.85 -27.85
CA HIS A 67 6.27 7.44 -29.24
C HIS A 67 7.15 8.28 -30.18
N ILE A 68 8.25 7.70 -30.65
CA ILE A 68 9.12 8.35 -31.65
C ILE A 68 8.57 8.09 -33.05
N GLN A 69 7.95 9.10 -33.66
CA GLN A 69 7.65 9.09 -35.08
C GLN A 69 8.92 9.48 -35.85
N LYS A 70 9.45 8.56 -36.66
CA LYS A 70 10.60 8.83 -37.53
C LYS A 70 10.10 9.71 -38.68
N VAL A 71 10.39 11.01 -38.62
CA VAL A 71 10.23 11.88 -39.78
C VAL A 71 11.45 11.64 -40.67
N SER A 72 11.24 10.91 -41.76
CA SER A 72 12.16 10.79 -42.90
C SER A 72 12.11 12.03 -43.77
#